data_AF-A0A8J1W6D4-F1
#
_entry.id   AF-A0A8J1W6D4-F1
#
_cell.length_a   1.000
_cell.length_b   1.000
_cell.length_c   1.000
_cell.angle_alpha   90.00
_cell.angle_beta   90.00
_cell.angle_gamma   90.00
#
_symmetry.space_group_name_H-M   'P 1'
#
loop_
_entity.id
_entity.type
_entity.pdbx_description
1 polymer ?
#
loop_
_entity_poly.entity_id
_entity_poly.type
_entity_poly.pdbx_seq_one_letter_code
_entity_poly.pdbx_strand_id
1 'polypeptide(L)'
;VVITPTRVLFGPPQAMLANRLLREYGDRVSFLRVSFCSENLDELNDAEQLNECISRVFEGGIRIGSRRYRLLGWSNSQMRGRSCWFYHSASVTVDQIRRWVGNLDAVYAKGGIAKYASRLALAFSSSRPTVRVSRSALATLPDVERNGFCFTDGSGQITLSFARLLAEKLQLPSFLQQHPPSAYQIRFGGAKGVLVVNPSLPDGGCHPQIYLRPSQVKFESEYSMMEVLSYAKPTDCYLNQQIVLLLCSCRVPEQAFLRVVERGLEEKARTLLEPLASAAYLRRVGFNIPASAVSDAQGGFDPLVEPFFSRLLQNHYRAEARKIRKRTAVRVAKGRTLLGIPDDFGVLRENEVFVRITKPDHLRPHEASAVEHIDGPLSACEVIRGPVTVTKNPCLHPGDIRLPTAVDGEEVRQKLGHLRDVVVFSTEGDRDMPNKIAGSDLDGDMYHVCWEPSLRPQVIHDPMDYSESTNEPLRPDEDETLEDQLREYFKRSCSSASLGQIANAHKVFADMEGAECKKSLALARCHSDAVDFPKTGVPAQVPDDCRPKEWPDFMEKTDK
;
A
#
# COMPACT_ATOMS: atom_id res chain seq x y z
N VAL A 1 13.06 -21.38 2.31
CA VAL A 1 13.13 -22.56 1.43
C VAL A 1 12.52 -22.20 0.10
N VAL A 2 13.16 -22.57 -0.98
CA VAL A 2 12.66 -22.34 -2.34
C VAL A 2 12.38 -23.67 -3.00
N ILE A 3 11.20 -23.82 -3.58
CA ILE A 3 10.73 -25.03 -4.26
C ILE A 3 10.70 -24.73 -5.75
N THR A 4 11.41 -25.53 -6.51
CA THR A 4 11.39 -25.51 -7.99
C THR A 4 10.85 -26.85 -8.51
N PRO A 5 10.53 -26.99 -9.80
CA PRO A 5 10.07 -28.26 -10.37
C PRO A 5 10.96 -29.45 -9.98
N THR A 6 12.28 -29.28 -10.04
CA THR A 6 13.24 -30.38 -9.83
C THR A 6 13.97 -30.34 -8.49
N ARG A 7 13.93 -29.24 -7.72
CA ARG A 7 14.78 -29.05 -6.53
C ARG A 7 14.06 -28.43 -5.34
N VAL A 8 14.64 -28.67 -4.17
CA VAL A 8 14.33 -27.97 -2.91
C VAL A 8 15.61 -27.29 -2.45
N LEU A 9 15.60 -25.96 -2.39
CA LEU A 9 16.76 -25.14 -2.05
C LEU A 9 16.61 -24.54 -0.65
N PHE A 10 17.58 -24.82 0.22
CA PHE A 10 17.64 -24.27 1.57
C PHE A 10 18.57 -23.05 1.57
N GLY A 11 17.98 -21.87 1.77
CA GLY A 11 18.72 -20.62 1.95
C GLY A 11 19.10 -20.38 3.41
N PRO A 12 20.09 -19.51 3.67
CA PRO A 12 20.43 -19.09 5.03
C PRO A 12 19.28 -18.31 5.70
N PRO A 13 19.27 -18.18 7.04
CA PRO A 13 18.35 -17.30 7.73
C PRO A 13 18.41 -15.86 7.19
N GLN A 14 17.26 -15.23 6.97
CA GLN A 14 17.16 -13.86 6.48
C GLN A 14 16.53 -12.95 7.53
N ALA A 15 17.13 -11.78 7.76
CA ALA A 15 16.53 -10.74 8.59
C ALA A 15 15.27 -10.18 7.89
N MET A 16 14.18 -10.08 8.62
CA MET A 16 12.94 -9.48 8.14
C MET A 16 12.18 -8.83 9.28
N LEU A 17 11.29 -7.89 8.95
CA LEU A 17 10.34 -7.37 9.92
C LEU A 17 9.37 -8.49 10.32
N ALA A 18 9.37 -8.81 11.61
CA ALA A 18 8.51 -9.86 12.15
C ALA A 18 7.02 -9.51 11.97
N ASN A 19 6.21 -10.56 11.83
CA ASN A 19 4.76 -10.47 11.94
C ASN A 19 4.32 -10.94 13.34
N ARG A 20 3.01 -10.93 13.59
CA ARG A 20 2.42 -11.31 14.88
C ARG A 20 2.83 -12.71 15.32
N LEU A 21 2.73 -13.68 14.42
CA LEU A 21 3.01 -15.08 14.73
C LEU A 21 4.49 -15.34 15.02
N LEU A 22 5.38 -14.66 14.29
CA LEU A 22 6.83 -14.73 14.55
C LEU A 22 7.21 -14.13 15.90
N ARG A 23 6.45 -13.16 16.42
CA ARG A 23 6.69 -12.60 17.76
C ARG A 23 6.18 -13.51 18.87
N GLU A 24 5.00 -14.12 18.68
CA GLU A 24 4.36 -14.93 19.72
C GLU A 24 4.94 -16.35 19.79
N TYR A 25 5.11 -16.99 18.65
CA TYR A 25 5.48 -18.41 18.55
C TYR A 25 6.86 -18.64 17.93
N GLY A 26 7.53 -17.57 17.50
CA GLY A 26 8.81 -17.67 16.81
C GLY A 26 9.93 -18.00 17.76
N ASP A 27 10.53 -19.17 17.57
CA ASP A 27 11.95 -19.37 17.84
C ASP A 27 12.73 -19.29 16.51
N ARG A 28 14.07 -19.39 16.57
CA ARG A 28 14.93 -19.26 15.38
C ARG A 28 14.67 -20.32 14.29
N VAL A 29 13.89 -21.35 14.55
CA VAL A 29 13.83 -22.56 13.72
C VAL A 29 12.42 -23.11 13.50
N SER A 30 11.38 -22.60 14.15
CA SER A 30 10.02 -23.13 14.07
C SER A 30 9.28 -22.70 12.82
N PHE A 31 9.70 -21.61 12.17
CA PHE A 31 9.06 -21.07 10.96
C PHE A 31 9.91 -21.26 9.71
N LEU A 32 9.27 -21.66 8.63
CA LEU A 32 9.86 -21.65 7.29
C LEU A 32 9.01 -20.81 6.34
N ARG A 33 9.65 -19.82 5.71
CA ARG A 33 9.08 -19.19 4.52
C ARG A 33 9.39 -20.07 3.32
N VAL A 34 8.35 -20.50 2.62
CA VAL A 34 8.43 -21.36 1.43
C VAL A 34 7.97 -20.54 0.23
N SER A 35 8.77 -20.53 -0.83
CA SER A 35 8.48 -19.83 -2.09
C SER A 35 8.54 -20.81 -3.26
N PHE A 36 7.67 -20.65 -4.23
CA PHE A 36 7.58 -21.49 -5.42
C PHE A 36 8.02 -20.70 -6.65
N CYS A 37 9.03 -21.18 -7.37
CA CYS A 37 9.60 -20.48 -8.54
C CYS A 37 10.16 -21.47 -9.57
N SER A 38 10.59 -20.96 -10.71
CA SER A 38 11.30 -21.72 -11.74
C SER A 38 12.73 -22.07 -11.27
N GLU A 39 13.43 -22.89 -12.06
CA GLU A 39 14.81 -23.27 -11.79
C GLU A 39 15.81 -22.10 -11.79
N ASN A 40 15.47 -21.01 -12.50
CA ASN A 40 16.26 -19.78 -12.55
C ASN A 40 15.88 -18.78 -11.44
N LEU A 41 15.01 -19.18 -10.52
CA LEU A 41 14.43 -18.34 -9.45
C LEU A 41 13.46 -17.26 -9.93
N ASP A 42 13.11 -17.27 -11.21
CA ASP A 42 12.05 -16.44 -11.79
C ASP A 42 10.65 -17.05 -11.53
N GLU A 43 9.60 -16.31 -11.85
CA GLU A 43 8.21 -16.76 -11.69
C GLU A 43 7.90 -18.02 -12.54
N LEU A 44 7.32 -19.05 -11.91
CA LEU A 44 6.98 -20.33 -12.57
C LEU A 44 5.62 -20.24 -13.30
N ASN A 45 5.60 -19.86 -14.57
CA ASN A 45 4.34 -19.58 -15.27
C ASN A 45 3.55 -20.81 -15.72
N ASP A 46 4.15 -22.00 -15.69
CA ASP A 46 3.47 -23.26 -15.98
C ASP A 46 2.61 -23.68 -14.79
N ALA A 47 1.28 -23.67 -14.97
CA ALA A 47 0.33 -23.94 -13.89
C ALA A 47 0.35 -25.41 -13.45
N GLU A 48 0.59 -26.35 -14.36
CA GLU A 48 0.65 -27.78 -14.05
C GLU A 48 1.89 -28.07 -13.19
N GLN A 49 3.06 -27.62 -13.64
CA GLN A 49 4.31 -27.76 -12.88
C GLN A 49 4.23 -27.05 -11.52
N LEU A 50 3.59 -25.87 -11.45
CA LEU A 50 3.38 -25.15 -10.20
C LEU A 50 2.49 -25.94 -9.23
N ASN A 51 1.40 -26.51 -9.72
CA ASN A 51 0.50 -27.33 -8.92
C ASN A 51 1.18 -28.60 -8.42
N GLU A 52 1.99 -29.26 -9.25
CA GLU A 52 2.82 -30.40 -8.83
C GLU A 52 3.81 -30.00 -7.72
N CYS A 53 4.50 -28.87 -7.89
CA CYS A 53 5.44 -28.34 -6.89
C CYS A 53 4.76 -28.10 -5.53
N ILE A 54 3.59 -27.46 -5.56
CA ILE A 54 2.81 -27.14 -4.36
C ILE A 54 2.31 -28.44 -3.69
N SER A 55 1.73 -29.36 -4.47
CA SER A 55 1.20 -30.64 -3.97
C SER A 55 2.28 -31.46 -3.27
N ARG A 56 3.47 -31.57 -3.89
CA ARG A 56 4.63 -32.30 -3.36
C ARG A 56 5.01 -31.88 -1.95
N VAL A 57 4.91 -30.59 -1.61
CA VAL A 57 5.28 -30.09 -0.28
C VAL A 57 4.11 -30.02 0.70
N PHE A 58 2.87 -29.95 0.23
CA PHE A 58 1.68 -29.87 1.08
C PHE A 58 1.29 -31.21 1.69
N GLU A 59 1.34 -32.30 0.93
CA GLU A 59 1.00 -33.65 1.43
C GLU A 59 2.07 -34.19 2.40
N GLY A 60 3.34 -34.03 2.03
CA GLY A 60 4.48 -34.52 2.81
C GLY A 60 4.89 -33.60 3.96
N GLY A 61 4.57 -32.31 3.89
CA GLY A 61 5.28 -31.29 4.65
C GLY A 61 6.75 -31.19 4.22
N ILE A 62 7.49 -30.25 4.81
CA ILE A 62 8.94 -30.12 4.56
C ILE A 62 9.69 -30.73 5.74
N ARG A 63 10.59 -31.68 5.49
CA ARG A 63 11.45 -32.28 6.52
C ARG A 63 12.83 -31.64 6.51
N ILE A 64 13.28 -31.18 7.68
CA ILE A 64 14.66 -30.70 7.90
C ILE A 64 15.16 -31.37 9.18
N GLY A 65 16.10 -32.30 9.04
CA GLY A 65 16.52 -33.17 10.14
C GLY A 65 15.32 -33.95 10.71
N SER A 66 15.13 -33.90 12.03
CA SER A 66 14.00 -34.53 12.73
C SER A 66 12.69 -33.74 12.69
N ARG A 67 12.71 -32.52 12.13
CA ARG A 67 11.55 -31.60 12.15
C ARG A 67 10.72 -31.75 10.89
N ARG A 68 9.39 -31.78 11.06
CA ARG A 68 8.42 -31.79 9.96
C ARG A 68 7.56 -30.53 10.03
N TYR A 69 7.74 -29.67 9.06
CA TYR A 69 7.02 -28.41 8.94
C TYR A 69 5.74 -28.60 8.13
N ARG A 70 4.63 -28.03 8.60
CA ARG A 70 3.31 -28.08 7.97
C ARG A 70 2.83 -26.70 7.59
N LEU A 71 1.94 -26.62 6.60
CA LEU A 71 1.37 -25.37 6.10
C LEU A 71 0.66 -24.63 7.25
N LEU A 72 1.08 -23.40 7.54
CA LEU A 72 0.47 -22.55 8.55
C LEU A 72 -0.53 -21.58 7.91
N GLY A 73 -0.09 -20.84 6.90
CA GLY A 73 -0.89 -19.85 6.19
C GLY A 73 -0.02 -18.86 5.41
N TRP A 74 -0.59 -17.74 4.98
CA TRP A 74 0.09 -16.73 4.16
C TRP A 74 -0.59 -15.37 4.29
N SER A 75 0.12 -14.31 3.93
CA SER A 75 -0.49 -13.00 3.68
C SER A 75 -0.99 -12.88 2.22
N ASN A 76 -1.84 -11.89 1.93
CA ASN A 76 -2.28 -11.61 0.55
C ASN A 76 -1.11 -11.31 -0.40
N SER A 77 -0.05 -10.63 0.07
CA SER A 77 1.14 -10.37 -0.75
C SER A 77 1.94 -11.64 -1.00
N GLN A 78 2.02 -12.52 -0.01
CA GLN A 78 2.71 -13.80 -0.14
C GLN A 78 1.99 -14.73 -1.12
N MET A 79 0.67 -14.78 -1.10
CA MET A 79 -0.13 -15.54 -2.06
C MET A 79 0.14 -15.09 -3.50
N ARG A 80 0.12 -13.77 -3.75
CA ARG A 80 0.47 -13.21 -5.07
C ARG A 80 1.91 -13.51 -5.46
N GLY A 81 2.84 -13.46 -4.51
CA GLY A 81 4.24 -13.83 -4.70
C GLY A 81 4.53 -15.32 -4.60
N ARG A 82 3.50 -16.19 -4.65
CA ARG A 82 3.61 -17.66 -4.58
C ARG A 82 4.50 -18.13 -3.44
N SER A 83 4.19 -17.65 -2.24
CA SER A 83 4.89 -18.00 -1.02
C SER A 83 3.92 -18.17 0.15
N CYS A 84 4.33 -18.95 1.13
CA CYS A 84 3.56 -19.20 2.34
C CYS A 84 4.48 -19.52 3.52
N TRP A 85 3.87 -19.61 4.70
CA TRP A 85 4.53 -19.98 5.94
C TRP A 85 4.22 -21.43 6.28
N PHE A 86 5.26 -22.15 6.67
CA PHE A 86 5.16 -23.44 7.31
C PHE A 86 5.67 -23.34 8.75
N TYR A 87 5.16 -24.21 9.62
CA TYR A 87 5.48 -24.22 11.04
C TYR A 87 5.72 -25.63 11.57
N HIS A 88 6.63 -25.73 12.54
CA HIS A 88 6.88 -26.93 13.33
C HIS A 88 7.21 -26.55 14.77
N SER A 89 6.57 -27.21 15.73
CA SER A 89 6.98 -27.19 17.14
C SER A 89 6.59 -28.52 17.80
N ALA A 90 7.29 -28.88 18.88
CA ALA A 90 6.96 -30.04 19.69
C ALA A 90 5.78 -29.77 20.64
N SER A 91 5.54 -28.51 21.03
CA SER A 91 4.56 -28.14 22.04
C SER A 91 3.30 -27.49 21.49
N VAL A 92 3.39 -26.86 20.31
CA VAL A 92 2.29 -26.10 19.71
C VAL A 92 2.03 -26.60 18.29
N THR A 93 0.77 -26.88 18.00
CA THR A 93 0.31 -27.32 16.68
C THR A 93 -0.11 -26.13 15.81
N VAL A 94 -0.13 -26.32 14.49
CA VAL A 94 -0.63 -25.32 13.53
C VAL A 94 -2.08 -24.91 13.85
N ASP A 95 -2.94 -25.86 14.23
CA ASP A 95 -4.35 -25.56 14.51
C ASP A 95 -4.53 -24.78 15.81
N GLN A 96 -3.69 -25.01 16.82
CA GLN A 96 -3.65 -24.17 18.01
C GLN A 96 -3.28 -22.73 17.67
N ILE A 97 -2.29 -22.52 16.78
CA ILE A 97 -1.92 -21.17 16.32
C ILE A 97 -3.08 -20.51 15.55
N ARG A 98 -3.74 -21.25 14.66
CA ARG A 98 -4.89 -20.72 13.90
C ARG A 98 -6.04 -20.29 14.81
N ARG A 99 -6.38 -21.09 15.83
CA ARG A 99 -7.39 -20.73 16.85
C ARG A 99 -6.97 -19.55 17.70
N TRP A 100 -5.67 -19.42 18.01
CA TRP A 100 -5.15 -18.29 18.78
C TRP A 100 -5.28 -16.94 18.03
N VAL A 101 -5.24 -16.94 16.70
CA VAL A 101 -5.40 -15.69 15.93
C VAL A 101 -6.72 -14.98 16.25
N GLY A 102 -7.81 -15.74 16.40
CA GLY A 102 -9.12 -15.25 16.80
C GLY A 102 -10.25 -16.20 16.40
N ASN A 103 -11.50 -15.81 16.70
CA ASN A 103 -12.68 -16.57 16.33
C ASN A 103 -13.00 -16.36 14.84
N LEU A 104 -12.65 -17.34 14.02
CA LEU A 104 -12.87 -17.33 12.57
C LEU A 104 -14.00 -18.26 12.13
N ASP A 105 -14.68 -18.93 13.07
CA ASP A 105 -15.71 -19.93 12.75
C ASP A 105 -16.91 -19.26 12.08
N ALA A 106 -17.38 -18.12 12.62
CA ALA A 106 -18.45 -17.33 12.01
C ALA A 106 -18.03 -16.74 10.65
N VAL A 107 -16.75 -16.36 10.49
CA VAL A 107 -16.22 -15.86 9.21
C VAL A 107 -16.25 -16.96 8.16
N TYR A 108 -15.82 -18.17 8.52
CA TYR A 108 -15.82 -19.33 7.66
C TYR A 108 -17.25 -19.73 7.27
N ALA A 109 -18.16 -19.82 8.25
CA ALA A 109 -19.56 -20.20 8.00
C ALA A 109 -20.27 -19.26 7.02
N LYS A 110 -19.97 -17.94 7.07
CA LYS A 110 -20.59 -16.95 6.20
C LYS A 110 -19.90 -16.80 4.83
N GLY A 111 -18.56 -16.86 4.81
CA GLY A 111 -17.76 -16.46 3.64
C GLY A 111 -16.87 -17.54 3.04
N GLY A 112 -16.90 -18.76 3.57
CA GLY A 112 -16.11 -19.89 3.12
C GLY A 112 -14.60 -19.75 3.35
N ILE A 113 -13.84 -20.62 2.68
CA ILE A 113 -12.38 -20.75 2.86
C ILE A 113 -11.60 -19.50 2.42
N ALA A 114 -12.06 -18.82 1.37
CA ALA A 114 -11.41 -17.61 0.86
C ALA A 114 -11.47 -16.48 1.90
N LYS A 115 -12.65 -16.23 2.47
CA LYS A 115 -12.81 -15.21 3.51
C LYS A 115 -12.03 -15.59 4.77
N TYR A 116 -12.10 -16.87 5.20
CA TYR A 116 -11.31 -17.38 6.31
C TYR A 116 -9.80 -17.12 6.13
N ALA A 117 -9.23 -17.54 4.99
CA ALA A 117 -7.81 -17.36 4.69
C ALA A 117 -7.43 -15.87 4.67
N SER A 118 -8.29 -15.00 4.11
CA SER A 118 -8.07 -13.55 4.09
C SER A 118 -8.05 -12.91 5.48
N ARG A 119 -8.75 -13.49 6.47
CA ARG A 119 -8.77 -13.02 7.87
C ARG A 119 -7.60 -13.57 8.66
N LEU A 120 -7.28 -14.86 8.46
CA LEU A 120 -6.07 -15.47 9.00
C LEU A 120 -4.81 -14.72 8.52
N ALA A 121 -4.81 -14.25 7.27
CA ALA A 121 -3.74 -13.45 6.66
C ALA A 121 -3.33 -12.20 7.45
N LEU A 122 -4.23 -11.64 8.29
CA LEU A 122 -3.92 -10.45 9.09
C LEU A 122 -2.77 -10.69 10.08
N ALA A 123 -2.64 -11.92 10.62
CA ALA A 123 -1.57 -12.28 11.54
C ALA A 123 -0.18 -12.39 10.88
N PHE A 124 -0.12 -12.49 9.54
CA PHE A 124 1.14 -12.61 8.79
C PHE A 124 1.67 -11.27 8.28
N SER A 125 0.94 -10.17 8.48
CA SER A 125 1.39 -8.84 8.08
C SER A 125 2.63 -8.46 8.88
N SER A 126 3.72 -8.10 8.19
CA SER A 126 4.89 -7.51 8.84
C SER A 126 4.49 -6.18 9.48
N SER A 127 4.78 -6.04 10.78
CA SER A 127 4.30 -4.91 11.58
C SER A 127 5.22 -4.63 12.76
N ARG A 128 5.12 -3.43 13.33
CA ARG A 128 5.88 -3.01 14.52
C ARG A 128 4.96 -3.07 15.74
N PRO A 129 5.23 -3.92 16.75
CA PRO A 129 4.44 -3.93 17.99
C PRO A 129 4.69 -2.62 18.75
N THR A 130 3.66 -2.06 19.36
CA THR A 130 3.77 -0.79 20.10
C THR A 130 3.28 -0.92 21.54
N VAL A 131 1.97 -0.92 21.75
CA VAL A 131 1.34 -0.79 23.06
C VAL A 131 0.38 -1.95 23.30
N ARG A 132 0.42 -2.55 24.48
CA ARG A 132 -0.65 -3.46 24.92
C ARG A 132 -1.84 -2.63 25.38
N VAL A 133 -2.99 -2.82 24.73
CA VAL A 133 -4.20 -2.04 24.92
C VAL A 133 -5.18 -2.82 25.79
N SER A 134 -5.64 -2.23 26.89
CA SER A 134 -6.72 -2.79 27.70
C SER A 134 -8.08 -2.57 27.04
N ARG A 135 -9.06 -3.44 27.32
CA ARG A 135 -10.43 -3.25 26.83
C ARG A 135 -11.05 -1.93 27.29
N SER A 136 -10.69 -1.43 28.47
CA SER A 136 -11.15 -0.14 28.99
C SER A 136 -10.66 1.07 28.20
N ALA A 137 -9.56 0.94 27.44
CA ALA A 137 -9.05 1.99 26.57
C ALA A 137 -9.75 2.03 25.20
N LEU A 138 -10.66 1.08 24.92
CA LEU A 138 -11.37 0.96 23.66
C LEU A 138 -12.80 1.51 23.79
N ALA A 139 -13.23 2.21 22.76
CA ALA A 139 -14.63 2.54 22.50
C ALA A 139 -14.98 2.25 21.05
N THR A 140 -16.27 2.23 20.74
CA THR A 140 -16.79 2.05 19.37
C THR A 140 -17.42 3.33 18.87
N LEU A 141 -17.13 3.71 17.62
CA LEU A 141 -17.81 4.77 16.88
C LEU A 141 -18.69 4.16 15.77
N PRO A 142 -19.89 4.70 15.53
CA PRO A 142 -20.77 4.21 14.47
C PRO A 142 -20.26 4.63 13.10
N ASP A 143 -20.11 3.70 12.16
CA ASP A 143 -19.79 4.03 10.77
C ASP A 143 -20.75 5.07 10.17
N VAL A 144 -20.22 5.97 9.34
CA VAL A 144 -21.04 6.93 8.59
C VAL A 144 -21.46 6.28 7.28
N GLU A 145 -22.71 5.83 7.22
CA GLU A 145 -23.26 5.14 6.05
C GLU A 145 -24.39 5.93 5.40
N ARG A 146 -24.40 6.01 4.07
CA ARG A 146 -25.55 6.51 3.28
C ARG A 146 -25.66 5.72 1.97
N ASN A 147 -26.88 5.41 1.55
CA ASN A 147 -27.17 4.74 0.28
C ASN A 147 -26.37 3.43 0.05
N GLY A 148 -26.06 2.69 1.12
CA GLY A 148 -25.27 1.45 1.04
C GLY A 148 -23.76 1.65 0.94
N PHE A 149 -23.27 2.88 1.04
CA PHE A 149 -21.83 3.22 1.04
C PHE A 149 -21.38 3.67 2.43
N CYS A 150 -20.20 3.22 2.85
CA CYS A 150 -19.61 3.55 4.14
C CYS A 150 -18.48 4.57 3.97
N PHE A 151 -18.75 5.82 4.37
CA PHE A 151 -17.84 6.96 4.24
C PHE A 151 -16.63 6.89 5.19
N THR A 152 -16.69 6.02 6.19
CA THR A 152 -15.64 5.82 7.18
C THR A 152 -15.01 4.44 7.10
N ASP A 153 -15.20 3.70 5.99
CA ASP A 153 -14.80 2.29 5.93
C ASP A 153 -13.30 2.11 6.18
N GLY A 154 -12.97 1.53 7.34
CA GLY A 154 -11.61 1.20 7.72
C GLY A 154 -10.93 2.26 8.57
N SER A 155 -11.59 3.36 8.94
CA SER A 155 -10.97 4.46 9.68
C SER A 155 -11.62 4.75 11.04
N GLY A 156 -10.82 4.71 12.09
CA GLY A 156 -11.22 5.05 13.47
C GLY A 156 -10.38 6.21 14.01
N GLN A 157 -10.47 6.49 15.30
CA GLN A 157 -9.81 7.63 15.92
C GLN A 157 -8.99 7.26 17.17
N ILE A 158 -7.99 8.06 17.47
CA ILE A 158 -7.19 7.99 18.70
C ILE A 158 -6.99 9.37 19.31
N THR A 159 -6.83 9.41 20.64
CA THR A 159 -6.46 10.63 21.35
C THR A 159 -5.04 11.07 21.02
N LEU A 160 -4.74 12.35 21.28
CA LEU A 160 -3.41 12.89 21.07
C LEU A 160 -2.36 12.21 21.97
N SER A 161 -2.68 11.92 23.24
CA SER A 161 -1.74 11.20 24.13
C SER A 161 -1.39 9.81 23.62
N PHE A 162 -2.37 9.06 23.11
CA PHE A 162 -2.13 7.73 22.57
C PHE A 162 -1.28 7.79 21.30
N ALA A 163 -1.52 8.79 20.44
CA ALA A 163 -0.70 9.03 19.26
C ALA A 163 0.78 9.34 19.62
N ARG A 164 1.02 10.14 20.68
CA ARG A 164 2.37 10.40 21.19
C ARG A 164 3.03 9.13 21.73
N LEU A 165 2.27 8.32 22.47
CA LEU A 165 2.74 7.02 22.96
C LEU A 165 3.11 6.08 21.81
N LEU A 166 2.32 6.03 20.73
CA LEU A 166 2.67 5.27 19.52
C LEU A 166 3.97 5.77 18.90
N ALA A 167 4.13 7.10 18.75
CA ALA A 167 5.35 7.69 18.19
C ALA A 167 6.60 7.38 19.03
N GLU A 168 6.48 7.41 20.37
CA GLU A 168 7.55 7.01 21.30
C GLU A 168 7.91 5.52 21.14
N LYS A 169 6.92 4.62 21.15
CA LYS A 169 7.16 3.17 21.00
C LYS A 169 7.72 2.79 19.63
N LEU A 170 7.39 3.57 18.60
CA LEU A 170 7.97 3.44 17.27
C LEU A 170 9.38 4.02 17.16
N GLN A 171 9.88 4.68 18.21
CA GLN A 171 11.16 5.40 18.24
C GLN A 171 11.27 6.39 17.08
N LEU A 172 10.17 7.09 16.79
CA LEU A 172 10.20 8.16 15.80
C LEU A 172 11.11 9.31 16.29
N PRO A 173 11.65 10.15 15.39
CA PRO A 173 12.42 11.33 15.78
C PRO A 173 11.69 12.18 16.83
N SER A 174 12.44 12.84 17.74
CA SER A 174 11.87 13.58 18.88
C SER A 174 10.76 14.57 18.49
N PHE A 175 10.90 15.24 17.36
CA PHE A 175 9.85 16.11 16.80
C PHE A 175 8.53 15.36 16.55
N LEU A 176 8.58 14.16 15.97
CA LEU A 176 7.40 13.33 15.73
C LEU A 176 6.87 12.67 17.00
N GLN A 177 7.64 12.61 18.09
CA GLN A 177 7.10 12.20 19.39
C GLN A 177 6.28 13.33 20.05
N GLN A 178 6.72 14.58 19.88
CA GLN A 178 5.99 15.77 20.38
C GLN A 178 4.78 16.12 19.50
N HIS A 179 4.96 16.00 18.18
CA HIS A 179 4.00 16.27 17.12
C HIS A 179 3.75 15.00 16.31
N PRO A 180 2.93 14.06 16.78
CA PRO A 180 2.73 12.77 16.13
C PRO A 180 2.23 12.90 14.68
N PRO A 181 2.53 11.89 13.83
CA PRO A 181 1.81 11.66 12.59
C PRO A 181 0.29 11.79 12.77
N SER A 182 -0.39 12.36 11.76
CA SER A 182 -1.84 12.59 11.82
C SER A 182 -2.68 11.32 11.74
N ALA A 183 -2.12 10.23 11.25
CA ALA A 183 -2.81 8.94 11.14
C ALA A 183 -1.83 7.76 11.13
N TYR A 184 -2.31 6.60 11.59
CA TYR A 184 -1.54 5.36 11.68
C TYR A 184 -2.30 4.20 11.05
N GLN A 185 -1.69 3.47 10.14
CA GLN A 185 -2.23 2.21 9.64
C GLN A 185 -1.89 1.09 10.63
N ILE A 186 -2.90 0.39 11.13
CA ILE A 186 -2.75 -0.55 12.24
C ILE A 186 -3.30 -1.95 11.94
N ARG A 187 -2.87 -2.89 12.79
CA ARG A 187 -3.50 -4.17 13.06
C ARG A 187 -3.64 -4.32 14.57
N PHE A 188 -4.81 -4.73 15.04
CA PHE A 188 -5.09 -4.89 16.46
C PHE A 188 -6.09 -6.03 16.65
N GLY A 189 -5.65 -7.18 17.19
CA GLY A 189 -6.49 -8.38 17.20
C GLY A 189 -7.02 -8.72 15.80
N GLY A 190 -8.34 -8.84 15.67
CA GLY A 190 -9.03 -9.00 14.38
C GLY A 190 -9.44 -7.68 13.70
N ALA A 191 -9.06 -6.53 14.26
CA ALA A 191 -9.26 -5.22 13.65
C ALA A 191 -8.11 -4.82 12.71
N LYS A 192 -8.47 -4.18 11.60
CA LYS A 192 -7.53 -3.56 10.65
C LYS A 192 -8.06 -2.20 10.21
N GLY A 193 -7.15 -1.27 9.94
CA GLY A 193 -7.55 0.02 9.39
C GLY A 193 -6.56 1.14 9.67
N VAL A 194 -7.05 2.37 9.57
CA VAL A 194 -6.37 3.60 9.95
C VAL A 194 -6.94 4.14 11.27
N LEU A 195 -6.08 4.71 12.11
CA LEU A 195 -6.48 5.48 13.28
C LEU A 195 -6.02 6.92 13.11
N VAL A 196 -6.97 7.85 13.08
CA VAL A 196 -6.76 9.30 12.91
C VAL A 196 -6.59 9.96 14.27
N VAL A 197 -5.62 10.86 14.38
CA VAL A 197 -5.43 11.64 15.61
C VAL A 197 -6.51 12.71 15.71
N ASN A 198 -7.32 12.64 16.77
CA ASN A 198 -8.34 13.65 17.08
C ASN A 198 -8.04 14.32 18.43
N PRO A 199 -7.48 15.54 18.44
CA PRO A 199 -7.20 16.30 19.66
C PRO A 199 -8.45 16.75 20.42
N SER A 200 -9.65 16.67 19.82
CA SER A 200 -10.92 17.03 20.46
C SER A 200 -11.50 15.90 21.32
N LEU A 201 -10.95 14.68 21.23
CA LEU A 201 -11.38 13.57 22.06
C LEU A 201 -10.95 13.81 23.52
N PRO A 202 -11.77 13.41 24.51
CA PRO A 202 -11.38 13.45 25.92
C PRO A 202 -10.09 12.67 26.13
N ASP A 203 -9.09 13.30 26.77
CA ASP A 203 -7.77 12.71 26.96
C ASP A 203 -7.44 12.62 28.47
N GLY A 204 -6.95 11.46 28.91
CA GLY A 204 -6.65 11.16 30.32
C GLY A 204 -7.83 10.61 31.13
N GLY A 205 -7.58 10.34 32.42
CA GLY A 205 -8.57 9.77 33.34
C GLY A 205 -9.00 8.35 32.97
N CYS A 206 -10.30 8.07 33.09
CA CYS A 206 -10.91 6.78 32.72
C CYS A 206 -11.48 6.76 31.29
N HIS A 207 -11.17 7.77 30.47
CA HIS A 207 -11.71 7.87 29.12
C HIS A 207 -11.03 6.89 28.15
N PRO A 208 -11.77 6.33 27.18
CA PRO A 208 -11.19 5.55 26.09
C PRO A 208 -10.20 6.38 25.27
N GLN A 209 -9.11 5.73 24.85
CA GLN A 209 -8.04 6.35 24.07
C GLN A 209 -8.10 5.99 22.59
N ILE A 210 -8.80 4.90 22.25
CA ILE A 210 -8.91 4.36 20.90
C ILE A 210 -10.38 4.10 20.60
N TYR A 211 -10.81 4.55 19.44
CA TYR A 211 -12.19 4.50 18.99
C TYR A 211 -12.24 3.74 17.66
N LEU A 212 -12.64 2.48 17.71
CA LEU A 212 -12.75 1.62 16.54
C LEU A 212 -14.15 1.72 15.91
N ARG A 213 -14.25 1.46 14.61
CA ARG A 213 -15.54 1.32 13.92
C ARG A 213 -15.88 -0.13 13.62
N PRO A 214 -17.18 -0.51 13.51
CA PRO A 214 -17.60 -1.84 13.09
C PRO A 214 -16.88 -2.30 11.81
N SER A 215 -16.75 -1.43 10.81
CA SER A 215 -16.07 -1.78 9.57
C SER A 215 -14.60 -2.16 9.78
N GLN A 216 -13.91 -1.69 10.83
CA GLN A 216 -12.52 -2.07 11.10
C GLN A 216 -12.39 -3.49 11.68
N VAL A 217 -13.39 -3.96 12.44
CA VAL A 217 -13.35 -5.24 13.17
C VAL A 217 -13.76 -6.37 12.25
N LYS A 218 -12.79 -7.17 11.80
CA LYS A 218 -13.05 -8.23 10.81
C LYS A 218 -13.37 -9.59 11.44
N PHE A 219 -13.00 -9.78 12.72
CA PHE A 219 -13.33 -10.91 13.58
C PHE A 219 -12.93 -10.62 15.03
N GLU A 220 -13.42 -11.41 15.99
CA GLU A 220 -13.09 -11.27 17.42
C GLU A 220 -11.74 -11.92 17.77
N SER A 221 -10.95 -11.27 18.62
CA SER A 221 -9.63 -11.77 19.04
C SER A 221 -9.26 -11.21 20.42
N GLU A 222 -8.60 -12.03 21.23
CA GLU A 222 -8.06 -11.64 22.55
C GLU A 222 -6.68 -10.97 22.46
N TYR A 223 -6.07 -10.93 21.26
CA TYR A 223 -4.74 -10.36 21.08
C TYR A 223 -4.76 -8.83 21.25
N SER A 224 -4.11 -8.36 22.31
CA SER A 224 -4.19 -6.98 22.80
C SER A 224 -3.00 -6.09 22.45
N MET A 225 -2.05 -6.55 21.63
CA MET A 225 -0.96 -5.69 21.16
C MET A 225 -1.41 -4.86 19.95
N MET A 226 -1.28 -3.53 20.05
CA MET A 226 -1.40 -2.62 18.90
C MET A 226 -0.16 -2.77 18.02
N GLU A 227 -0.38 -2.96 16.72
CA GLU A 227 0.68 -3.16 15.75
C GLU A 227 0.55 -2.11 14.64
N VAL A 228 1.62 -1.34 14.39
CA VAL A 228 1.64 -0.30 13.36
C VAL A 228 2.34 -0.82 12.12
N LEU A 229 1.69 -0.67 10.96
CA LEU A 229 2.22 -1.05 9.65
C LEU A 229 2.89 0.14 8.97
N SER A 230 2.23 1.29 9.03
CA SER A 230 2.68 2.56 8.46
C SER A 230 2.03 3.73 9.19
N TYR A 231 2.45 4.94 8.88
CA TYR A 231 1.90 6.19 9.41
C TYR A 231 1.97 7.30 8.37
N ALA A 232 1.14 8.33 8.54
CA ALA A 232 1.10 9.51 7.69
C ALA A 232 2.49 10.20 7.66
N LYS A 233 3.04 10.37 6.46
CA LYS A 233 4.34 10.99 6.24
C LYS A 233 4.45 11.55 4.82
N PRO A 234 5.32 12.54 4.59
CA PRO A 234 5.52 13.09 3.26
C PRO A 234 6.00 12.02 2.29
N THR A 235 5.22 11.81 1.23
CA THR A 235 5.53 10.84 0.19
C THR A 235 5.35 11.48 -1.18
N ASP A 236 6.39 11.42 -2.00
CA ASP A 236 6.37 11.95 -3.36
C ASP A 236 5.28 11.27 -4.20
N CYS A 237 4.68 12.04 -5.11
CA CYS A 237 3.80 11.52 -6.15
C CYS A 237 4.60 11.26 -7.41
N TYR A 238 4.31 10.14 -8.08
CA TYR A 238 4.87 9.80 -9.38
C TYR A 238 3.75 9.56 -10.37
N LEU A 239 3.91 10.07 -11.59
CA LEU A 239 3.23 9.52 -12.75
C LEU A 239 3.70 8.08 -12.98
N ASN A 240 2.84 7.29 -13.59
CA ASN A 240 3.15 5.99 -14.13
C ASN A 240 2.28 5.76 -15.37
N GLN A 241 2.54 4.67 -16.09
CA GLN A 241 1.81 4.35 -17.32
C GLN A 241 0.28 4.26 -17.13
N GLN A 242 -0.21 3.68 -16.02
CA GLN A 242 -1.65 3.56 -15.77
C GLN A 242 -2.30 4.93 -15.61
N ILE A 243 -1.73 5.79 -14.76
CA ILE A 243 -2.25 7.15 -14.54
C ILE A 243 -2.20 7.96 -15.84
N VAL A 244 -1.11 7.85 -16.62
CA VAL A 244 -0.99 8.58 -17.90
C VAL A 244 -2.10 8.17 -18.87
N LEU A 245 -2.34 6.87 -19.05
CA LEU A 245 -3.40 6.37 -19.92
C LEU A 245 -4.79 6.90 -19.51
N LEU A 246 -5.10 6.91 -18.22
CA LEU A 246 -6.39 7.44 -17.75
C LEU A 246 -6.49 8.96 -17.93
N LEU A 247 -5.41 9.71 -17.69
CA LEU A 247 -5.39 11.15 -17.91
C LEU A 247 -5.54 11.51 -19.40
N CYS A 248 -5.00 10.69 -20.31
CA CYS A 248 -5.27 10.82 -21.75
C CYS A 248 -6.77 10.66 -22.07
N SER A 249 -7.44 9.64 -21.51
CA SER A 249 -8.90 9.46 -21.62
C SER A 249 -9.70 10.59 -20.97
N CYS A 250 -9.12 11.28 -19.98
CA CYS A 250 -9.66 12.50 -19.39
C CYS A 250 -9.30 13.78 -20.17
N ARG A 251 -8.75 13.64 -21.38
CA ARG A 251 -8.37 14.71 -22.31
C ARG A 251 -7.30 15.67 -21.77
N VAL A 252 -6.37 15.18 -20.94
CA VAL A 252 -5.16 15.94 -20.59
C VAL A 252 -4.24 16.03 -21.83
N PRO A 253 -3.77 17.23 -22.22
CA PRO A 253 -2.95 17.39 -23.41
C PRO A 253 -1.59 16.67 -23.29
N GLU A 254 -1.13 16.04 -24.38
CA GLU A 254 0.15 15.31 -24.44
C GLU A 254 1.34 16.15 -23.95
N GLN A 255 1.40 17.43 -24.37
CA GLN A 255 2.46 18.35 -23.99
C GLN A 255 2.58 18.54 -22.47
N ALA A 256 1.51 18.31 -21.70
CA ALA A 256 1.58 18.35 -20.25
C ALA A 256 2.45 17.22 -19.68
N PHE A 257 2.33 16.00 -20.21
CA PHE A 257 3.16 14.88 -19.79
C PHE A 257 4.62 15.10 -20.19
N LEU A 258 4.87 15.56 -21.41
CA LEU A 258 6.24 15.85 -21.88
C LEU A 258 6.94 16.88 -20.98
N ARG A 259 6.26 17.97 -20.61
CA ARG A 259 6.82 18.96 -19.65
C ARG A 259 7.15 18.37 -18.29
N VAL A 260 6.34 17.42 -17.80
CA VAL A 260 6.59 16.75 -16.52
C VAL A 260 7.80 15.82 -16.63
N VAL A 261 7.93 15.08 -17.74
CA VAL A 261 9.10 14.25 -18.06
C VAL A 261 10.37 15.09 -18.16
N GLU A 262 10.33 16.18 -18.93
CA GLU A 262 11.45 17.12 -19.11
C GLU A 262 11.92 17.67 -17.76
N ARG A 263 11.00 18.24 -16.95
CA ARG A 263 11.32 18.73 -15.61
C ARG A 263 11.90 17.63 -14.72
N GLY A 264 11.35 16.42 -14.79
CA GLY A 264 11.86 15.27 -14.04
C GLY A 264 13.28 14.88 -14.43
N LEU A 265 13.62 14.94 -15.72
CA LEU A 265 14.97 14.70 -16.21
C LEU A 265 15.94 15.84 -15.83
N GLU A 266 15.50 17.10 -15.91
CA GLU A 266 16.26 18.27 -15.49
C GLU A 266 16.60 18.21 -13.99
N GLU A 267 15.62 17.91 -13.13
CA GLU A 267 15.82 17.74 -11.68
C GLU A 267 16.91 16.70 -11.38
N LYS A 268 16.95 15.62 -12.16
CA LYS A 268 17.96 14.56 -12.02
C LYS A 268 19.30 14.95 -12.64
N ALA A 269 19.30 15.72 -13.74
CA ALA A 269 20.51 16.20 -14.37
C ALA A 269 21.27 17.19 -13.47
N ARG A 270 20.59 17.94 -12.60
CA ARG A 270 21.25 18.82 -11.62
C ARG A 270 22.26 18.09 -10.74
N THR A 271 22.03 16.82 -10.40
CA THR A 271 23.01 16.01 -9.63
C THR A 271 24.27 15.66 -10.43
N LEU A 272 24.35 16.04 -11.70
CA LEU A 272 25.54 15.90 -12.56
C LEU A 272 26.21 17.23 -12.88
N LEU A 273 25.57 18.35 -12.53
CA LEU A 273 25.96 19.69 -12.98
C LEU A 273 26.28 20.61 -11.80
N GLU A 274 25.66 20.39 -10.65
CA GLU A 274 25.78 21.26 -9.48
C GLU A 274 26.47 20.49 -8.33
N PRO A 275 27.65 20.92 -7.85
CA PRO A 275 28.36 20.25 -6.75
C PRO A 275 27.52 20.10 -5.48
N LEU A 276 26.75 21.14 -5.11
CA LEU A 276 25.89 21.11 -3.93
C LEU A 276 24.74 20.10 -4.06
N ALA A 277 24.08 20.04 -5.23
CA ALA A 277 23.03 19.05 -5.49
C ALA A 277 23.59 17.63 -5.52
N SER A 278 24.80 17.46 -6.09
CA SER A 278 25.54 16.21 -6.13
C SER A 278 25.83 15.70 -4.71
N ALA A 279 26.37 16.57 -3.85
CA ALA A 279 26.65 16.23 -2.46
C ALA A 279 25.38 15.95 -1.65
N ALA A 280 24.30 16.69 -1.88
CA ALA A 280 23.01 16.42 -1.24
C ALA A 280 22.48 15.03 -1.62
N TYR A 281 22.59 14.64 -2.89
CA TYR A 281 22.26 13.30 -3.33
C TYR A 281 23.18 12.24 -2.71
N LEU A 282 24.49 12.45 -2.69
CA LEU A 282 25.45 11.51 -2.12
C LEU A 282 25.22 11.28 -0.62
N ARG A 283 24.89 12.34 0.14
CA ARG A 283 24.42 12.22 1.53
C ARG A 283 23.19 11.35 1.66
N ARG A 284 22.21 11.53 0.78
CA ARG A 284 20.97 10.74 0.78
C ARG A 284 21.22 9.24 0.52
N VAL A 285 22.26 8.88 -0.24
CA VAL A 285 22.61 7.47 -0.50
C VAL A 285 23.67 6.92 0.45
N GLY A 286 24.01 7.66 1.52
CA GLY A 286 24.80 7.16 2.64
C GLY A 286 26.26 7.62 2.69
N PHE A 287 26.69 8.54 1.81
CA PHE A 287 28.03 9.13 1.91
C PHE A 287 28.03 10.32 2.84
N ASN A 288 28.91 10.30 3.85
CA ASN A 288 29.03 11.41 4.79
C ASN A 288 29.90 12.54 4.20
N ILE A 289 29.35 13.29 3.23
CA ILE A 289 30.01 14.45 2.62
C ILE A 289 29.37 15.72 3.21
N PRO A 290 30.04 16.42 4.15
CA PRO A 290 29.53 17.67 4.71
C PRO A 290 29.29 18.69 3.61
N ALA A 291 28.22 19.49 3.70
CA ALA A 291 27.98 20.56 2.72
C ALA A 291 29.14 21.57 2.69
N SER A 292 29.77 21.82 3.84
CA SER A 292 30.95 22.67 3.98
C SER A 292 32.21 22.10 3.31
N ALA A 293 32.27 20.80 3.03
CA ALA A 293 33.39 20.17 2.34
C ALA A 293 33.30 20.32 0.82
N VAL A 294 32.14 20.78 0.30
CA VAL A 294 31.83 20.83 -1.13
C VAL A 294 32.12 22.24 -1.64
N SER A 295 33.25 22.36 -2.31
CA SER A 295 33.90 23.57 -2.85
C SER A 295 33.36 24.93 -2.36
N ASP A 296 34.08 25.52 -1.41
CA ASP A 296 34.42 26.93 -1.47
C ASP A 296 35.51 27.17 -2.53
N ALA A 297 35.70 28.42 -2.95
CA ALA A 297 36.66 28.84 -3.98
C ALA A 297 38.16 28.60 -3.61
N GLN A 298 38.45 27.80 -2.58
CA GLN A 298 39.78 27.58 -1.99
C GLN A 298 40.25 26.10 -2.01
N GLY A 299 39.61 25.23 -2.80
CA GLY A 299 40.09 23.86 -3.03
C GLY A 299 39.37 22.76 -2.25
N GLY A 300 38.07 22.93 -1.99
CA GLY A 300 37.21 21.87 -1.42
C GLY A 300 37.01 20.66 -2.34
N PHE A 301 36.40 19.61 -1.78
CA PHE A 301 36.11 18.36 -2.49
C PHE A 301 34.93 18.58 -3.46
N ASP A 302 35.15 18.33 -4.76
CA ASP A 302 34.10 18.36 -5.77
C ASP A 302 33.71 16.93 -6.20
N PRO A 303 32.49 16.46 -5.85
CA PRO A 303 32.01 15.13 -6.24
C PRO A 303 31.91 14.94 -7.77
N LEU A 304 31.87 16.01 -8.55
CA LEU A 304 31.80 15.94 -10.01
C LEU A 304 33.16 15.69 -10.65
N VAL A 305 34.24 16.12 -9.98
CA VAL A 305 35.62 15.95 -10.43
C VAL A 305 36.18 14.61 -9.96
N GLU A 306 35.86 14.19 -8.74
CA GLU A 306 36.36 12.93 -8.20
C GLU A 306 35.81 11.74 -9.02
N PRO A 307 36.66 10.87 -9.61
CA PRO A 307 36.24 9.85 -10.57
C PRO A 307 35.20 8.84 -10.04
N PHE A 308 35.33 8.39 -8.79
CA PHE A 308 34.38 7.45 -8.20
C PHE A 308 32.99 8.07 -8.05
N PHE A 309 32.89 9.25 -7.45
CA PHE A 309 31.62 9.95 -7.22
C PHE A 309 30.99 10.42 -8.52
N SER A 310 31.78 10.98 -9.44
CA SER A 310 31.31 11.39 -10.76
C SER A 310 30.71 10.19 -11.52
N ARG A 311 31.39 9.03 -11.48
CA ARG A 311 30.88 7.82 -12.12
C ARG A 311 29.62 7.28 -11.44
N LEU A 312 29.56 7.33 -10.12
CA LEU A 312 28.38 6.94 -9.34
C LEU A 312 27.17 7.81 -9.71
N LEU A 313 27.35 9.13 -9.81
CA LEU A 313 26.31 10.09 -10.19
C LEU A 313 25.82 9.83 -11.62
N GLN A 314 26.72 9.63 -12.58
CA GLN A 314 26.36 9.25 -13.96
C GLN A 314 25.55 7.95 -14.02
N ASN A 315 25.95 6.94 -13.25
CA ASN A 315 25.23 5.67 -13.19
C ASN A 315 23.85 5.84 -12.56
N HIS A 316 23.73 6.67 -11.53
CA HIS A 316 22.43 7.03 -10.95
C HIS A 316 21.52 7.69 -11.98
N TYR A 317 22.00 8.72 -12.67
CA TYR A 317 21.22 9.40 -13.70
C TYR A 317 20.76 8.43 -14.80
N ARG A 318 21.66 7.55 -15.29
CA ARG A 318 21.28 6.50 -16.26
C ARG A 318 20.22 5.55 -15.71
N ALA A 319 20.31 5.15 -14.44
CA ALA A 319 19.31 4.28 -13.82
C ALA A 319 17.95 4.96 -13.73
N GLU A 320 17.91 6.24 -13.34
CA GLU A 320 16.67 7.03 -13.27
C GLU A 320 16.06 7.27 -14.66
N ALA A 321 16.88 7.64 -15.65
CA ALA A 321 16.43 7.79 -17.04
C ALA A 321 15.84 6.48 -17.59
N ARG A 322 16.46 5.32 -17.31
CA ARG A 322 15.89 4.01 -17.66
C ARG A 322 14.57 3.75 -16.95
N LYS A 323 14.44 4.16 -15.68
CA LYS A 323 13.21 3.99 -14.89
C LYS A 323 12.06 4.85 -15.45
N ILE A 324 12.36 6.08 -15.87
CA ILE A 324 11.42 6.95 -16.58
C ILE A 324 11.02 6.30 -17.91
N ARG A 325 11.98 5.88 -18.74
CA ARG A 325 11.70 5.23 -20.03
C ARG A 325 10.84 3.97 -19.90
N LYS A 326 11.17 3.07 -18.96
CA LYS A 326 10.51 1.76 -18.86
C LYS A 326 9.20 1.76 -18.08
N ARG A 327 8.98 2.73 -17.19
CA ARG A 327 7.83 2.71 -16.25
C ARG A 327 7.07 4.04 -16.18
N THR A 328 7.54 5.06 -16.90
CA THR A 328 7.05 6.44 -16.83
C THR A 328 7.05 6.96 -15.39
N ALA A 329 7.99 6.49 -14.57
CA ALA A 329 8.08 6.80 -13.15
C ALA A 329 8.68 8.19 -12.93
N VAL A 330 7.89 9.23 -13.19
CA VAL A 330 8.30 10.63 -13.15
C VAL A 330 7.67 11.33 -11.95
N ARG A 331 8.48 11.99 -11.12
CA ARG A 331 8.00 12.72 -9.94
C ARG A 331 7.16 13.92 -10.38
N VAL A 332 5.99 14.10 -9.76
CA VAL A 332 5.18 15.31 -9.95
C VAL A 332 5.44 16.26 -8.79
N ALA A 333 6.11 17.39 -9.07
CA ALA A 333 6.49 18.34 -8.03
C ALA A 333 5.27 18.87 -7.23
N LYS A 334 4.18 19.19 -7.94
CA LYS A 334 2.86 19.59 -7.40
C LYS A 334 1.94 18.38 -7.21
N GLY A 335 2.45 17.38 -6.48
CA GLY A 335 1.67 16.21 -6.12
C GLY A 335 2.26 15.46 -4.92
N ARG A 336 1.41 14.77 -4.17
CA ARG A 336 1.81 13.87 -3.08
C ARG A 336 0.99 12.58 -3.12
N THR A 337 1.60 11.52 -2.61
CA THR A 337 0.90 10.27 -2.32
C THR A 337 0.52 10.30 -0.85
N LEU A 338 -0.77 10.38 -0.52
CA LEU A 338 -1.26 10.67 0.83
C LEU A 338 -2.16 9.54 1.34
N LEU A 339 -2.08 9.26 2.64
CA LEU A 339 -3.01 8.31 3.28
C LEU A 339 -4.41 8.95 3.29
N GLY A 340 -5.42 8.20 2.85
CA GLY A 340 -6.81 8.66 2.90
C GLY A 340 -7.40 8.52 4.30
N ILE A 341 -8.13 9.54 4.74
CA ILE A 341 -8.89 9.54 6.00
C ILE A 341 -10.26 10.22 5.80
N PRO A 342 -11.28 9.92 6.62
CA PRO A 342 -12.58 10.56 6.52
C PRO A 342 -12.57 11.90 7.27
N ASP A 343 -13.48 12.78 6.87
CA ASP A 343 -13.86 13.94 7.66
C ASP A 343 -14.81 13.54 8.78
N ASP A 344 -14.22 13.15 9.91
CA ASP A 344 -14.94 12.83 11.14
C ASP A 344 -15.66 14.04 11.77
N PHE A 345 -15.41 15.27 11.31
CA PHE A 345 -16.04 16.49 11.82
C PHE A 345 -17.22 16.98 10.98
N GLY A 346 -17.36 16.49 9.74
CA GLY A 346 -18.46 16.85 8.84
C GLY A 346 -18.42 18.32 8.39
N VAL A 347 -17.23 18.86 8.14
CA VAL A 347 -16.99 20.25 7.71
C VAL A 347 -16.70 20.39 6.22
N LEU A 348 -16.46 19.29 5.51
CA LEU A 348 -16.25 19.23 4.08
C LEU A 348 -17.53 18.82 3.36
N ARG A 349 -17.95 19.60 2.36
CA ARG A 349 -19.10 19.28 1.51
C ARG A 349 -18.77 18.18 0.51
N GLU A 350 -19.80 17.64 -0.14
CA GLU A 350 -19.59 16.68 -1.23
C GLU A 350 -18.62 17.25 -2.29
N ASN A 351 -17.66 16.42 -2.71
CA ASN A 351 -16.57 16.77 -3.63
C ASN A 351 -15.55 17.79 -3.11
N GLU A 352 -15.57 18.12 -1.82
CA GLU A 352 -14.49 18.84 -1.15
C GLU A 352 -13.51 17.89 -0.47
N VAL A 353 -12.24 18.29 -0.44
CA VAL A 353 -11.17 17.62 0.31
C VAL A 353 -10.37 18.63 1.11
N PHE A 354 -9.72 18.18 2.19
CA PHE A 354 -8.69 18.97 2.86
C PHE A 354 -7.32 18.31 2.69
N VAL A 355 -6.33 19.12 2.29
CA VAL A 355 -4.96 18.66 2.03
C VAL A 355 -3.98 19.68 2.59
N ARG A 356 -3.22 19.25 3.60
CA ARG A 356 -2.09 19.99 4.17
C ARG A 356 -0.85 19.10 4.13
N ILE A 357 0.23 19.59 3.55
CA ILE A 357 1.46 18.81 3.33
C ILE A 357 2.63 19.42 4.08
N THR A 358 3.56 18.59 4.55
CA THR A 358 4.85 19.06 5.04
C THR A 358 5.74 19.44 3.84
N LYS A 359 6.39 20.61 3.91
CA LYS A 359 7.28 21.10 2.85
C LYS A 359 8.59 20.27 2.79
N PRO A 360 9.13 19.98 1.59
CA PRO A 360 10.33 19.16 1.42
C PRO A 360 11.58 19.65 2.16
N ASP A 361 11.78 20.97 2.26
CA ASP A 361 13.01 21.55 2.82
C ASP A 361 13.18 21.29 4.32
N HIS A 362 12.10 20.91 5.02
CA HIS A 362 12.11 20.58 6.45
C HIS A 362 12.24 19.07 6.74
N LEU A 363 12.35 18.22 5.71
CA LEU A 363 12.47 16.77 5.84
C LEU A 363 13.91 16.26 5.97
N ARG A 364 14.87 17.10 6.36
CA ARG A 364 16.29 16.74 6.47
C ARG A 364 16.48 15.64 7.53
N PRO A 365 16.64 14.34 7.15
CA PRO A 365 16.62 13.23 8.11
C PRO A 365 17.93 13.10 8.90
N HIS A 366 18.97 13.84 8.50
CA HIS A 366 20.31 13.77 9.07
C HIS A 366 20.70 15.01 9.90
N GLU A 367 19.80 15.99 10.07
CA GLU A 367 20.07 17.18 10.87
C GLU A 367 19.40 17.12 12.24
N ALA A 368 19.47 15.97 12.90
CA ALA A 368 19.08 15.84 14.29
C ALA A 368 19.97 16.68 15.25
N SER A 369 20.99 17.39 14.75
CA SER A 369 21.91 18.21 15.54
C SER A 369 21.92 19.71 15.18
N ALA A 370 21.04 20.21 14.29
CA ALA A 370 21.05 21.62 13.86
C ALA A 370 19.65 22.27 13.81
N VAL A 371 18.74 21.84 14.68
CA VAL A 371 17.41 22.45 14.82
C VAL A 371 17.26 22.95 16.25
N GLU A 372 18.02 23.98 16.62
CA GLU A 372 17.78 24.73 17.86
C GLU A 372 16.95 26.01 17.62
N HIS A 373 16.76 26.46 16.39
CA HIS A 373 16.10 27.75 16.11
C HIS A 373 15.25 27.71 14.82
N ILE A 374 14.18 26.89 14.80
CA ILE A 374 13.10 27.07 13.83
C ILE A 374 11.84 27.44 14.60
N ASP A 375 11.37 28.67 14.39
CA ASP A 375 10.06 29.13 14.82
C ASP A 375 8.94 28.23 14.25
N GLY A 376 8.43 27.33 15.09
CA GLY A 376 7.08 26.75 15.02
C GLY A 376 6.74 25.77 13.87
N PRO A 377 5.97 24.69 14.15
CA PRO A 377 5.51 23.71 13.15
C PRO A 377 4.55 24.24 12.05
N LEU A 378 4.07 25.49 12.15
CA LEU A 378 3.14 26.07 11.17
C LEU A 378 3.85 26.59 9.91
N SER A 379 5.11 27.02 10.01
CA SER A 379 5.90 27.54 8.87
C SER A 379 6.32 26.43 7.88
N ALA A 380 6.41 25.19 8.37
CA ALA A 380 6.90 24.01 7.65
C ALA A 380 5.83 23.26 6.84
N CYS A 381 4.57 23.68 6.86
CA CYS A 381 3.49 23.04 6.10
C CYS A 381 2.89 24.00 5.05
N GLU A 382 2.26 23.43 4.03
CA GLU A 382 1.52 24.13 3.00
C GLU A 382 0.11 23.57 2.92
N VAL A 383 -0.91 24.44 2.91
CA VAL A 383 -2.30 24.06 2.67
C VAL A 383 -2.58 24.20 1.18
N ILE A 384 -3.03 23.11 0.55
CA ILE A 384 -3.34 23.07 -0.88
C ILE A 384 -4.76 23.56 -1.09
N ARG A 385 -4.97 24.37 -2.15
CA ARG A 385 -6.26 25.00 -2.46
C ARG A 385 -6.62 24.82 -3.94
N GLY A 386 -7.92 24.77 -4.21
CA GLY A 386 -8.47 24.71 -5.56
C GLY A 386 -8.56 23.28 -6.11
N PRO A 387 -8.79 23.10 -7.42
CA PRO A 387 -9.03 21.79 -8.01
C PRO A 387 -7.80 20.88 -7.90
N VAL A 388 -7.98 19.68 -7.38
CA VAL A 388 -6.94 18.65 -7.26
C VAL A 388 -7.40 17.35 -7.89
N THR A 389 -6.55 16.75 -8.71
CA THR A 389 -6.77 15.42 -9.28
C THR A 389 -6.45 14.37 -8.25
N VAL A 390 -7.37 13.46 -7.97
CA VAL A 390 -7.19 12.36 -7.01
C VAL A 390 -7.41 11.02 -7.70
N THR A 391 -6.49 10.08 -7.48
CA THR A 391 -6.61 8.69 -7.92
C THR A 391 -5.81 7.76 -7.02
N LYS A 392 -5.82 6.45 -7.29
CA LYS A 392 -5.09 5.42 -6.53
C LYS A 392 -4.52 4.38 -7.48
N ASN A 393 -3.31 3.91 -7.23
CA ASN A 393 -2.78 2.76 -7.95
C ASN A 393 -3.12 1.43 -7.27
N PRO A 394 -3.39 0.37 -8.05
CA PRO A 394 -3.60 0.38 -9.50
C PRO A 394 -4.96 1.03 -9.88
N CYS A 395 -4.97 1.81 -10.96
CA CYS A 395 -6.19 2.41 -11.55
C CYS A 395 -6.31 1.99 -13.02
N LEU A 396 -7.51 1.59 -13.44
CA LEU A 396 -7.77 1.13 -14.80
C LEU A 396 -9.03 1.75 -15.40
N HIS A 397 -10.07 1.97 -14.59
CA HIS A 397 -11.28 2.59 -15.11
C HIS A 397 -11.05 4.10 -15.25
N PRO A 398 -11.47 4.76 -16.35
CA PRO A 398 -11.32 6.22 -16.48
C PRO A 398 -12.07 6.98 -15.37
N GLY A 399 -13.11 6.35 -14.82
CA GLY A 399 -13.81 6.77 -13.60
C GLY A 399 -12.98 6.79 -12.31
N ASP A 400 -11.76 6.22 -12.29
CA ASP A 400 -10.88 6.23 -11.11
C ASP A 400 -10.13 7.56 -10.93
N ILE A 401 -10.22 8.47 -11.91
CA ILE A 401 -9.69 9.84 -11.82
C ILE A 401 -10.81 10.76 -11.33
N ARG A 402 -10.68 11.34 -10.13
CA ARG A 402 -11.63 12.33 -9.58
C ARG A 402 -10.98 13.72 -9.55
N LEU A 403 -11.79 14.78 -9.56
CA LEU A 403 -11.34 16.17 -9.50
C LEU A 403 -12.08 16.95 -8.40
N PRO A 404 -11.88 16.62 -7.12
CA PRO A 404 -12.41 17.41 -6.01
C PRO A 404 -11.75 18.79 -5.89
N THR A 405 -12.35 19.64 -5.06
CA THR A 405 -11.79 20.94 -4.68
C THR A 405 -11.15 20.86 -3.29
N ALA A 406 -9.87 21.19 -3.20
CA ALA A 406 -9.20 21.37 -1.93
C ALA A 406 -9.59 22.71 -1.30
N VAL A 407 -10.17 22.67 -0.10
CA VAL A 407 -10.74 23.84 0.60
C VAL A 407 -9.96 24.20 1.87
N ASP A 408 -10.00 25.47 2.23
CA ASP A 408 -9.27 26.05 3.37
C ASP A 408 -10.09 27.16 4.05
N GLY A 409 -11.34 26.84 4.37
CA GLY A 409 -12.25 27.71 5.12
C GLY A 409 -11.89 27.79 6.60
N GLU A 410 -12.46 28.76 7.31
CA GLU A 410 -12.17 28.98 8.74
C GLU A 410 -12.55 27.76 9.60
N GLU A 411 -13.76 27.23 9.42
CA GLU A 411 -14.23 26.03 10.13
C GLU A 411 -13.36 24.80 9.80
N VAL A 412 -12.99 24.63 8.52
CA VAL A 412 -12.08 23.58 8.06
C VAL A 412 -10.72 23.69 8.76
N ARG A 413 -10.13 24.89 8.88
CA ARG A 413 -8.87 25.07 9.61
C ARG A 413 -9.00 24.77 11.08
N GLN A 414 -10.10 25.19 11.72
CA GLN A 414 -10.33 24.95 13.14
C GLN A 414 -10.47 23.46 13.45
N LYS A 415 -11.13 22.69 12.59
CA LYS A 415 -11.40 21.25 12.82
C LYS A 415 -10.35 20.31 12.24
N LEU A 416 -9.79 20.62 11.07
CA LEU A 416 -8.89 19.75 10.32
C LEU A 416 -7.44 20.27 10.26
N GLY A 417 -7.18 21.49 10.74
CA GLY A 417 -5.87 22.14 10.63
C GLY A 417 -4.73 21.38 11.30
N HIS A 418 -5.00 20.51 12.28
CA HIS A 418 -3.98 19.65 12.91
C HIS A 418 -3.54 18.46 12.03
N LEU A 419 -4.31 18.14 10.98
CA LEU A 419 -4.04 17.04 10.08
C LEU A 419 -3.03 17.47 9.01
N ARG A 420 -2.02 16.62 8.75
CA ARG A 420 -0.99 16.83 7.73
C ARG A 420 -0.55 15.51 7.12
N ASP A 421 -0.08 15.57 5.88
CA ASP A 421 0.41 14.44 5.09
C ASP A 421 -0.63 13.31 4.95
N VAL A 422 -1.89 13.73 4.86
CA VAL A 422 -3.10 12.93 4.62
C VAL A 422 -4.00 13.68 3.65
N VAL A 423 -4.90 12.97 2.98
CA VAL A 423 -6.04 13.57 2.27
C VAL A 423 -7.30 13.27 3.05
N VAL A 424 -8.03 14.32 3.45
CA VAL A 424 -9.30 14.19 4.15
C VAL A 424 -10.42 14.20 3.12
N PHE A 425 -11.20 13.13 3.08
CA PHE A 425 -12.37 13.02 2.20
C PHE A 425 -13.63 13.41 2.95
N SER A 426 -14.49 14.18 2.27
CA SER A 426 -15.82 14.49 2.79
C SER A 426 -16.59 13.22 3.15
N THR A 427 -17.28 13.27 4.28
CA THR A 427 -18.26 12.26 4.67
C THR A 427 -19.65 12.59 4.15
N GLU A 428 -19.84 13.60 3.28
CA GLU A 428 -21.12 13.99 2.64
C GLU A 428 -21.30 13.43 1.22
N GLY A 429 -22.55 13.48 0.72
CA GLY A 429 -22.93 13.02 -0.61
C GLY A 429 -23.59 11.63 -0.64
N ASP A 430 -23.87 11.15 -1.84
CA ASP A 430 -24.59 9.88 -2.07
C ASP A 430 -23.69 8.64 -2.10
N ARG A 431 -22.41 8.82 -2.45
CA ARG A 431 -21.41 7.74 -2.56
C ARG A 431 -20.05 8.31 -2.18
N ASP A 432 -19.34 7.61 -1.30
CA ASP A 432 -18.05 8.06 -0.79
C ASP A 432 -16.97 8.13 -1.90
N MET A 433 -16.10 9.13 -1.81
CA MET A 433 -15.07 9.36 -2.82
C MET A 433 -14.02 8.24 -2.93
N PRO A 434 -13.54 7.65 -1.82
CA PRO A 434 -12.72 6.43 -1.85
C PRO A 434 -13.32 5.33 -2.73
N ASN A 435 -14.59 4.99 -2.55
CA ASN A 435 -15.26 3.96 -3.33
C ASN A 435 -15.38 4.33 -4.81
N LYS A 436 -15.57 5.61 -5.14
CA LYS A 436 -15.54 6.11 -6.53
C LYS A 436 -14.16 5.93 -7.19
N ILE A 437 -13.09 5.80 -6.42
CA ILE A 437 -11.71 5.66 -6.89
C ILE A 437 -11.28 4.19 -6.73
N ALA A 438 -11.34 3.38 -7.80
CA ALA A 438 -10.85 2.00 -7.78
C ALA A 438 -11.48 1.10 -6.67
N GLY A 439 -12.70 1.40 -6.22
CA GLY A 439 -13.37 0.64 -5.15
C GLY A 439 -12.63 0.71 -3.81
N SER A 440 -11.91 1.81 -3.57
CA SER A 440 -11.01 1.97 -2.43
C SER A 440 -11.76 2.14 -1.11
N ASP A 441 -11.06 1.89 0.00
CA ASP A 441 -11.52 2.19 1.35
C ASP A 441 -10.52 3.13 2.07
N LEU A 442 -10.66 3.28 3.38
CA LEU A 442 -9.81 4.09 4.27
C LEU A 442 -9.05 3.21 5.28
N ASP A 443 -8.77 1.95 4.93
CA ASP A 443 -8.10 0.99 5.81
C ASP A 443 -6.55 1.05 5.77
N GLY A 444 -6.03 1.96 4.93
CA GLY A 444 -4.61 2.09 4.66
C GLY A 444 -4.27 2.53 3.23
N ASP A 445 -5.27 2.81 2.40
CA ASP A 445 -5.08 3.17 1.01
C ASP A 445 -4.40 4.53 0.81
N MET A 446 -3.49 4.56 -0.17
CA MET A 446 -2.69 5.73 -0.51
C MET A 446 -3.18 6.33 -1.83
N TYR A 447 -3.48 7.63 -1.79
CA TYR A 447 -4.07 8.37 -2.90
C TYR A 447 -3.05 9.32 -3.52
N HIS A 448 -2.96 9.30 -4.84
CA HIS A 448 -2.21 10.25 -5.64
C HIS A 448 -3.04 11.54 -5.72
N VAL A 449 -2.60 12.58 -5.02
CA VAL A 449 -3.20 13.91 -5.05
C VAL A 449 -2.29 14.84 -5.84
N CYS A 450 -2.78 15.37 -6.96
CA CYS A 450 -2.03 16.20 -7.89
C CYS A 450 -2.74 17.54 -8.12
N TRP A 451 -2.03 18.64 -7.92
CA TRP A 451 -2.53 20.00 -8.16
C TRP A 451 -1.71 20.74 -9.22
N GLU A 452 -1.03 20.00 -10.09
CA GLU A 452 -0.34 20.53 -11.27
C GLU A 452 -1.38 20.97 -12.32
N PRO A 453 -1.55 22.28 -12.60
CA PRO A 453 -2.63 22.75 -13.47
C PRO A 453 -2.57 22.15 -14.89
N SER A 454 -1.37 21.86 -15.38
CA SER A 454 -1.19 21.27 -16.71
C SER A 454 -1.68 19.83 -16.82
N LEU A 455 -1.77 19.09 -15.71
CA LEU A 455 -2.28 17.71 -15.64
C LEU A 455 -3.76 17.62 -15.24
N ARG A 456 -4.48 18.74 -15.25
CA ARG A 456 -5.89 18.76 -14.85
C ARG A 456 -6.76 18.05 -15.89
N PRO A 457 -7.55 17.03 -15.49
CA PRO A 457 -8.59 16.43 -16.32
C PRO A 457 -9.52 17.49 -16.92
N GLN A 458 -9.85 17.36 -18.21
CA GLN A 458 -10.85 18.20 -18.86
C GLN A 458 -12.22 17.52 -18.92
N VAL A 459 -12.24 16.18 -18.82
CA VAL A 459 -13.44 15.36 -18.75
C VAL A 459 -13.33 14.42 -17.55
N ILE A 460 -14.43 14.26 -16.81
CA ILE A 460 -14.55 13.31 -15.71
C ILE A 460 -15.60 12.27 -16.12
N HIS A 461 -15.21 11.00 -16.07
CA HIS A 461 -16.07 9.87 -16.41
C HIS A 461 -16.85 9.38 -15.18
N ASP A 462 -17.94 8.65 -15.36
CA ASP A 462 -18.63 8.04 -14.24
C ASP A 462 -17.76 6.96 -13.58
N PRO A 463 -17.80 6.84 -12.24
CA PRO A 463 -17.07 5.78 -11.53
C PRO A 463 -17.70 4.41 -11.84
N MET A 464 -16.87 3.36 -11.89
CA MET A 464 -17.37 2.00 -12.03
C MET A 464 -18.26 1.63 -10.84
N ASP A 465 -19.24 0.77 -11.06
CA ASP A 465 -19.97 0.13 -9.96
C ASP A 465 -19.11 -1.00 -9.36
N TYR A 466 -18.70 -0.81 -8.11
CA TYR A 466 -17.91 -1.75 -7.31
C TYR A 466 -18.80 -2.57 -6.34
N SER A 467 -20.12 -2.52 -6.50
CA SER A 467 -21.03 -3.36 -5.72
C SER A 467 -20.60 -4.84 -5.77
N GLU A 468 -20.65 -5.51 -4.60
CA GLU A 468 -20.17 -6.87 -4.45
C GLU A 468 -20.81 -7.77 -5.53
N SER A 469 -19.97 -8.46 -6.31
CA SER A 469 -20.46 -9.52 -7.19
C SER A 469 -21.21 -10.53 -6.31
N THR A 470 -22.48 -10.81 -6.62
CA THR A 470 -23.36 -11.75 -5.91
C THR A 470 -22.93 -13.22 -6.00
N ASN A 471 -21.66 -13.47 -6.33
CA ASN A 471 -21.13 -14.81 -6.45
C ASN A 471 -21.15 -15.48 -5.08
N GLU A 472 -21.87 -16.59 -4.98
CA GLU A 472 -21.87 -17.38 -3.76
C GLU A 472 -20.44 -17.84 -3.46
N PRO A 473 -20.01 -17.78 -2.19
CA PRO A 473 -18.70 -18.28 -1.80
C PRO A 473 -18.62 -19.76 -2.20
N LEU A 474 -17.53 -20.13 -2.85
CA LEU A 474 -17.24 -21.53 -3.16
C LEU A 474 -17.23 -22.31 -1.84
N ARG A 475 -18.26 -23.14 -1.64
CA ARG A 475 -18.36 -24.05 -0.51
C ARG A 475 -17.59 -25.31 -0.87
N PRO A 476 -16.47 -25.61 -0.19
CA PRO A 476 -15.80 -26.88 -0.35
C PRO A 476 -16.67 -28.02 0.19
N ASP A 477 -16.31 -29.25 -0.19
CA ASP A 477 -17.01 -30.47 0.21
C ASP A 477 -17.05 -30.61 1.74
N GLU A 478 -18.19 -31.04 2.30
CA GLU A 478 -18.39 -31.10 3.76
C GLU A 478 -17.44 -32.11 4.45
N ASP A 479 -16.89 -33.05 3.67
CA ASP A 479 -15.99 -34.11 4.14
C ASP A 479 -14.50 -33.68 4.19
N GLU A 480 -14.12 -32.50 3.68
CA GLU A 480 -12.72 -32.04 3.66
C GLU A 480 -12.26 -31.34 4.94
N THR A 481 -11.05 -31.65 5.42
CA THR A 481 -10.46 -30.93 6.56
C THR A 481 -10.11 -29.48 6.19
N LEU A 482 -10.11 -28.58 7.18
CA LEU A 482 -9.69 -27.18 6.99
C LEU A 482 -8.28 -27.06 6.36
N GLU A 483 -7.36 -27.97 6.70
CA GLU A 483 -6.02 -27.96 6.13
C GLU A 483 -6.05 -28.28 4.63
N ASP A 484 -6.86 -29.24 4.21
CA ASP A 484 -7.00 -29.62 2.79
C ASP A 484 -7.66 -28.51 1.98
N GLN A 485 -8.71 -27.89 2.53
CA GLN A 485 -9.34 -26.72 1.90
C GLN A 485 -8.37 -25.55 1.73
N LEU A 486 -7.51 -25.27 2.74
CA LEU A 486 -6.48 -24.24 2.62
C LEU A 486 -5.43 -24.59 1.56
N ARG A 487 -4.99 -25.85 1.50
CA ARG A 487 -4.04 -26.33 0.49
C ARG A 487 -4.59 -26.12 -0.92
N GLU A 488 -5.82 -26.56 -1.15
CA GLU A 488 -6.47 -26.45 -2.45
C GLU A 488 -6.74 -24.99 -2.82
N TYR A 489 -7.21 -24.19 -1.86
CA TYR A 489 -7.40 -22.75 -2.07
C TYR A 489 -6.09 -22.04 -2.46
N PHE A 490 -4.97 -22.37 -1.82
CA PHE A 490 -3.66 -21.82 -2.18
C PHE A 490 -3.22 -22.24 -3.59
N LYS A 491 -3.36 -23.52 -3.96
CA LYS A 491 -3.05 -24.03 -5.30
C LYS A 491 -3.83 -23.29 -6.38
N ARG A 492 -5.16 -23.21 -6.22
CA ARG A 492 -6.04 -22.47 -7.13
C ARG A 492 -5.62 -21.01 -7.24
N SER A 493 -5.32 -20.38 -6.11
CA SER A 493 -4.90 -18.97 -6.04
C SER A 493 -3.59 -18.68 -6.76
N CYS A 494 -2.62 -19.58 -6.70
CA CYS A 494 -1.36 -19.43 -7.39
C CYS A 494 -1.49 -19.64 -8.90
N SER A 495 -2.41 -20.51 -9.33
CA SER A 495 -2.70 -20.79 -10.74
C SER A 495 -3.59 -19.73 -11.41
N SER A 496 -4.51 -19.12 -10.65
CA SER A 496 -5.45 -18.11 -11.16
C SER A 496 -4.89 -16.69 -11.23
N ALA A 497 -3.58 -16.51 -11.02
CA ALA A 497 -2.92 -15.20 -10.95
C ALA A 497 -2.88 -14.50 -12.32
N SER A 498 -4.01 -13.93 -12.76
CA SER A 498 -4.19 -13.22 -14.02
C SER A 498 -4.02 -11.71 -13.90
N LEU A 499 -3.82 -11.15 -12.70
CA LEU A 499 -3.82 -9.69 -12.46
C LEU A 499 -2.80 -8.95 -13.35
N GLY A 500 -1.58 -9.49 -13.47
CA GLY A 500 -0.54 -8.90 -14.32
C GLY A 500 -0.86 -9.02 -15.82
N GLN A 501 -1.52 -10.11 -16.23
CA GLN A 501 -1.96 -10.31 -17.61
C GLN A 501 -3.10 -9.35 -17.97
N ILE A 502 -4.11 -9.22 -17.09
CA ILE A 502 -5.22 -8.28 -17.23
C ILE A 502 -4.69 -6.85 -17.29
N ALA A 503 -3.81 -6.45 -16.36
CA ALA A 503 -3.24 -5.10 -16.35
C ALA A 503 -2.42 -4.80 -17.61
N ASN A 504 -1.71 -5.80 -18.18
CA ASN A 504 -0.98 -5.63 -19.42
C ASN A 504 -1.92 -5.56 -20.63
N ALA A 505 -2.95 -6.41 -20.70
CA ALA A 505 -3.97 -6.33 -21.74
C ALA A 505 -4.68 -4.97 -21.72
N HIS A 506 -5.03 -4.48 -20.53
CA HIS A 506 -5.62 -3.16 -20.36
C HIS A 506 -4.72 -2.07 -20.91
N LYS A 507 -3.41 -2.10 -20.59
CA LYS A 507 -2.46 -1.12 -21.13
C LYS A 507 -2.45 -1.11 -22.66
N VAL A 508 -2.51 -2.28 -23.30
CA VAL A 508 -2.54 -2.38 -24.78
C VAL A 508 -3.78 -1.69 -25.34
N PHE A 509 -4.97 -2.09 -24.88
CA PHE A 509 -6.22 -1.52 -25.43
C PHE A 509 -6.43 -0.06 -25.03
N ALA A 510 -6.01 0.34 -23.84
CA ALA A 510 -6.09 1.73 -23.40
C ALA A 510 -5.16 2.65 -24.20
N ASP A 511 -4.00 2.15 -24.63
CA ASP A 511 -3.07 2.88 -25.49
C ASP A 511 -3.61 2.99 -26.93
N MET A 512 -4.11 1.89 -27.50
CA MET A 512 -4.59 1.85 -28.88
C MET A 512 -5.95 2.49 -29.10
N GLU A 513 -6.89 2.30 -28.18
CA GLU A 513 -8.31 2.64 -28.34
C GLU A 513 -8.86 3.57 -27.23
N GLY A 514 -8.07 3.88 -26.20
CA GLY A 514 -8.49 4.64 -25.01
C GLY A 514 -8.98 3.78 -23.86
N ALA A 515 -8.86 4.27 -22.62
CA ALA A 515 -9.33 3.57 -21.41
C ALA A 515 -10.86 3.52 -21.31
N GLU A 516 -11.57 4.36 -22.05
CA GLU A 516 -13.04 4.38 -22.15
C GLU A 516 -13.60 3.34 -23.14
N CYS A 517 -12.76 2.65 -23.91
CA CYS A 517 -13.21 1.67 -24.88
C CYS A 517 -13.81 0.42 -24.20
N LYS A 518 -14.69 -0.30 -24.90
CA LYS A 518 -15.40 -1.47 -24.35
C LYS A 518 -14.45 -2.53 -23.76
N LYS A 519 -13.33 -2.80 -24.43
CA LYS A 519 -12.33 -3.79 -23.97
C LYS A 519 -11.61 -3.32 -22.71
N SER A 520 -11.18 -2.06 -22.66
CA SER A 520 -10.55 -1.47 -21.48
C SER A 520 -11.49 -1.48 -20.27
N LEU A 521 -12.76 -1.12 -20.46
CA LEU A 521 -13.77 -1.18 -19.40
C LEU A 521 -14.02 -2.62 -18.89
N ALA A 522 -14.13 -3.60 -19.80
CA ALA A 522 -14.25 -5.00 -19.43
C ALA A 522 -13.02 -5.49 -18.63
N LEU A 523 -11.81 -5.13 -19.07
CA LEU A 523 -10.57 -5.46 -18.39
C LEU A 523 -10.44 -4.77 -17.02
N ALA A 524 -10.95 -3.54 -16.87
CA ALA A 524 -11.01 -2.85 -15.59
C ALA A 524 -11.92 -3.61 -14.60
N ARG A 525 -13.07 -4.13 -15.08
CA ARG A 525 -13.95 -5.00 -14.26
C ARG A 525 -13.24 -6.30 -13.88
N CYS A 526 -12.65 -7.01 -14.84
CA CYS A 526 -11.88 -8.23 -14.57
C CYS A 526 -10.75 -7.98 -13.57
N HIS A 527 -10.09 -6.82 -13.65
CA HIS A 527 -9.02 -6.46 -12.72
C HIS A 527 -9.56 -6.26 -11.30
N SER A 528 -10.71 -5.59 -11.15
CA SER A 528 -11.39 -5.44 -9.86
C SER A 528 -11.73 -6.81 -9.26
N ASP A 529 -12.34 -7.70 -10.05
CA ASP A 529 -12.68 -9.06 -9.61
C ASP A 529 -11.41 -9.84 -9.20
N ALA A 530 -10.31 -9.68 -9.93
CA ALA A 530 -9.02 -10.31 -9.60
C ALA A 530 -8.36 -9.74 -8.33
N VAL A 531 -8.60 -8.48 -7.99
CA VAL A 531 -8.13 -7.87 -6.72
C VAL A 531 -8.89 -8.46 -5.53
N ASP A 532 -10.18 -8.76 -5.69
CA ASP A 532 -11.04 -9.31 -4.65
C ASP A 532 -11.06 -10.85 -4.59
N PHE A 533 -10.50 -11.53 -5.59
CA PHE A 533 -10.27 -12.98 -5.58
C PHE A 533 -9.73 -13.52 -4.24
N PRO A 534 -8.75 -12.90 -3.55
CA PRO A 534 -8.27 -13.39 -2.25
C PRO A 534 -9.34 -13.45 -1.15
N LYS A 535 -10.44 -12.70 -1.29
CA LYS A 535 -11.56 -12.62 -0.33
C LYS A 535 -12.77 -13.43 -0.79
N THR A 536 -13.03 -13.49 -2.10
CA THR A 536 -14.21 -14.14 -2.71
C THR A 536 -13.93 -15.57 -3.15
N GLY A 537 -12.69 -15.86 -3.52
CA GLY A 537 -12.25 -17.10 -4.15
C GLY A 537 -12.66 -17.24 -5.62
N VAL A 538 -13.33 -16.25 -6.21
CA VAL A 538 -13.86 -16.35 -7.58
C VAL A 538 -12.87 -15.73 -8.57
N PRO A 539 -12.26 -16.51 -9.48
CA PRO A 539 -11.27 -15.99 -10.40
C PRO A 539 -11.89 -15.07 -11.45
N ALA A 540 -11.17 -14.02 -11.82
CA ALA A 540 -11.59 -13.15 -12.91
C ALA A 540 -11.57 -13.88 -14.25
N GLN A 541 -12.65 -13.75 -15.01
CA GLN A 541 -12.78 -14.32 -16.35
C GLN A 541 -12.51 -13.23 -17.38
N VAL A 542 -11.42 -13.37 -18.14
CA VAL A 542 -11.04 -12.41 -19.19
C VAL A 542 -11.70 -12.84 -20.50
N PRO A 543 -12.56 -12.01 -21.11
CA PRO A 543 -13.15 -12.28 -22.41
C PRO A 543 -12.08 -12.55 -23.49
N ASP A 544 -12.36 -13.45 -24.43
CA ASP A 544 -11.39 -13.83 -25.46
C ASP A 544 -11.03 -12.67 -26.41
N ASP A 545 -11.98 -11.77 -26.67
CA ASP A 545 -11.77 -10.55 -27.47
C ASP A 545 -10.96 -9.47 -26.73
N CYS A 546 -10.82 -9.61 -25.40
CA CYS A 546 -9.99 -8.77 -24.54
C CYS A 546 -8.55 -9.31 -24.38
N ARG A 547 -8.14 -10.27 -25.22
CA ARG A 547 -6.76 -10.76 -25.29
C ARG A 547 -6.01 -10.06 -26.45
N PRO A 548 -4.92 -9.31 -26.17
CA PRO A 548 -4.17 -8.62 -27.21
C PRO A 548 -3.57 -9.59 -28.22
N LYS A 549 -3.69 -9.23 -29.51
CA LYS A 549 -3.01 -9.92 -30.62
C LYS A 549 -1.76 -9.19 -31.08
N GLU A 550 -1.70 -7.88 -30.81
CA GLU A 550 -0.58 -7.00 -31.13
C GLU A 550 -0.20 -6.24 -29.86
N TRP A 551 1.07 -5.86 -29.75
CA TRP A 551 1.61 -5.19 -28.56
C TRP A 551 2.25 -3.85 -28.97
N PRO A 552 2.00 -2.75 -28.23
CA PRO A 552 2.70 -1.49 -28.45
C PRO A 552 4.21 -1.64 -28.27
N ASP A 553 4.97 -0.88 -29.06
CA ASP A 553 6.44 -0.91 -29.11
C ASP A 553 7.09 -0.61 -27.74
N PHE A 554 6.52 0.33 -26.98
CA PHE A 554 7.03 0.71 -25.66
C PHE A 554 6.99 -0.44 -24.63
N MET A 555 6.21 -1.50 -24.89
CA MET A 555 6.17 -2.70 -24.04
C MET A 555 7.34 -3.66 -24.28
N GLU A 556 8.19 -3.41 -25.29
CA GLU A 556 9.39 -4.18 -25.62
C GLU A 556 9.12 -5.71 -25.76
N LYS A 557 7.93 -6.09 -26.23
CA LYS A 557 7.48 -7.50 -26.40
C LYS A 557 7.79 -8.01 -27.81
N THR A 558 9.06 -8.12 -28.17
CA THR A 558 9.47 -8.50 -29.53
C THR A 558 9.18 -9.96 -29.89
N ASP A 559 8.84 -10.79 -28.90
CA ASP A 559 8.53 -12.22 -29.02
C ASP A 559 7.03 -12.51 -29.15
N LYS A 560 6.18 -11.49 -29.14
CA LYS A 560 4.71 -11.58 -29.21
C LYS A 560 4.15 -10.57 -30.19
#